data_AF-X1FYP4-F1
#
_entry.id   AF-X1FYP4-F1
#
_cell.length_a   1.000
_cell.length_b   1.000
_cell.length_c   1.000
_cell.angle_alpha   90.00
_cell.angle_beta   90.00
_cell.angle_gamma   90.00
#
_symmetry.space_group_name_H-M   'P 1'
#
loop_
_entity.id
_entity.type
_entity.pdbx_description
1 polymer ?
#
loop_
_entity_poly.entity_id
_entity_poly.type
_entity_poly.pdbx_seq_one_letter_code
_entity_poly.pdbx_strand_id
1 'polypeptide(L)' 'MKLPRGYFVDKIALIIFRGKEAVVLQKPTVNFKTAVNKLKKIEGKSYTPMAAGLKKVSELIRVEKLKDRNIIPIVFICSD' A
#
# COMPACT_ATOMS: atom_id res chain seq x y z
N MET A 1 -0.68 30.46 -6.18
CA MET A 1 -1.65 29.49 -5.62
C MET A 1 -1.10 29.01 -4.28
N LYS A 2 -1.63 29.52 -3.15
CA LYS A 2 -1.17 29.11 -1.81
C LYS A 2 -1.84 27.79 -1.45
N LEU A 3 -1.05 26.73 -1.28
CA LEU A 3 -1.53 25.48 -0.68
C LEU A 3 -1.98 25.78 0.76
N PRO A 4 -3.20 25.41 1.18
CA PRO A 4 -3.61 25.58 2.56
C PRO A 4 -2.69 24.75 3.46
N ARG A 5 -2.13 25.39 4.48
CA ARG A 5 -1.37 24.75 5.56
C ARG A 5 -2.31 23.85 6.37
N GLY A 6 -2.49 22.63 5.91
CA GLY A 6 -2.78 21.47 6.72
C GLY A 6 -1.78 20.40 6.29
N TYR A 7 -0.91 19.95 7.21
CA TYR A 7 -0.04 18.81 6.90
C TYR A 7 -0.95 17.60 6.66
N PHE A 8 -1.19 17.24 5.40
CA PHE A 8 -1.81 15.96 5.08
C PHE A 8 -0.85 14.89 5.58
N VAL A 9 -1.30 14.08 6.54
CA VAL A 9 -0.47 13.04 7.10
C VAL A 9 -0.46 11.88 6.12
N ASP A 10 0.68 11.68 5.47
CA ASP A 10 0.86 10.58 4.53
C ASP A 10 0.68 9.24 5.23
N LYS A 11 0.04 8.32 4.51
CA LYS A 11 -0.12 6.93 4.94
C LYS A 11 0.62 6.01 4.00
N ILE A 12 1.21 4.97 4.58
CA ILE A 12 1.75 3.85 3.82
C ILE A 12 0.92 2.59 4.03
N ALA A 13 0.74 1.82 2.97
CA ALA A 13 0.24 0.46 3.01
C ALA A 13 1.24 -0.46 2.32
N LEU A 14 1.26 -1.73 2.70
CA LEU A 14 2.13 -2.74 2.11
C LEU A 14 1.29 -3.93 1.65
N ILE A 15 1.49 -4.29 0.39
CA ILE A 15 0.93 -5.49 -0.23
C ILE A 15 2.10 -6.35 -0.64
N ILE A 16 2.02 -7.66 -0.36
CA ILE A 16 3.07 -8.62 -0.70
C ILE A 16 2.47 -9.76 -1.52
N PHE A 17 3.32 -10.38 -2.32
CA PHE A 17 3.02 -11.63 -2.99
C PHE A 17 3.34 -12.81 -2.07
N ARG A 18 2.41 -13.75 -1.97
CA ARG A 18 2.60 -14.97 -1.17
C ARG A 18 2.03 -16.16 -1.92
N GLY A 19 2.92 -16.86 -2.63
CA GLY A 19 2.50 -17.95 -3.51
C GLY A 19 1.63 -17.42 -4.64
N LYS A 20 0.41 -17.93 -4.79
CA LYS A 20 -0.53 -17.53 -5.85
C LYS A 20 -1.42 -16.34 -5.49
N GLU A 21 -1.23 -15.74 -4.31
CA GLU A 21 -2.08 -14.65 -3.81
C GLU A 21 -1.29 -13.38 -3.53
N ALA A 22 -2.03 -12.27 -3.42
CA ALA A 22 -1.53 -11.00 -2.91
C ALA A 22 -2.26 -10.63 -1.62
N VAL A 23 -1.51 -10.25 -0.59
CA VAL A 23 -2.04 -10.00 0.75
C VAL A 23 -1.65 -8.62 1.26
N VAL A 24 -2.56 -7.94 1.96
CA VAL A 24 -2.29 -6.65 2.61
C VAL A 24 -1.55 -6.93 3.92
N LEU A 25 -0.22 -6.83 3.90
CA LEU A 25 0.63 -7.01 5.08
C LEU A 25 0.48 -5.84 6.09
N GLN A 26 0.26 -4.64 5.57
CA GLN A 26 0.02 -3.43 6.35
C GLN A 26 -1.09 -2.61 5.70
N LYS A 27 -2.19 -2.41 6.44
CA LYS A 27 -3.23 -1.44 6.08
C LYS A 27 -2.67 -0.01 6.16
N PRO A 28 -3.26 0.97 5.46
CA PRO A 28 -2.84 2.37 5.49
C PRO A 28 -2.59 2.86 6.92
N THR A 29 -1.37 3.30 7.18
CA THR A 29 -0.93 3.78 8.50
C THR A 29 0.00 4.98 8.34
N VAL A 30 -0.10 5.92 9.28
CA VAL A 30 0.83 7.05 9.39
C VAL A 30 2.16 6.63 10.04
N ASN A 31 2.19 5.46 10.70
CA ASN A 31 3.40 4.93 11.32
C ASN A 31 4.24 4.15 10.30
N PHE A 32 5.09 4.90 9.60
CA PHE A 32 6.00 4.37 8.59
C PHE A 32 6.96 3.31 9.14
N LYS A 33 7.50 3.52 10.35
CA LYS A 33 8.46 2.60 10.99
C LYS A 33 7.86 1.21 11.19
N THR A 34 6.60 1.13 11.65
CA THR A 34 5.90 -0.15 11.81
C THR A 34 5.71 -0.85 10.47
N ALA A 35 5.37 -0.13 9.40
CA ALA A 35 5.22 -0.71 8.07
C ALA A 35 6.56 -1.30 7.58
N VAL A 36 7.63 -0.50 7.60
CA VAL A 36 8.96 -0.92 7.14
C VAL A 36 9.50 -2.10 7.95
N ASN A 37 9.28 -2.14 9.26
CA ASN A 37 9.71 -3.26 10.08
C ASN A 37 9.04 -4.59 9.70
N LYS A 38 7.83 -4.56 9.13
CA LYS A 38 7.19 -5.77 8.61
C LYS A 38 7.85 -6.29 7.34
N LEU A 39 8.45 -5.41 6.52
CA LEU A 39 9.16 -5.83 5.30
C LEU A 39 10.33 -6.75 5.61
N LYS A 40 11.03 -6.52 6.74
CA LYS A 40 12.17 -7.33 7.19
C LYS A 40 11.84 -8.80 7.47
N LYS A 41 10.56 -9.12 7.63
CA LYS A 41 10.06 -10.47 7.95
C LYS A 41 9.43 -11.17 6.75
N ILE A 42 9.51 -10.57 5.56
CA ILE A 42 8.97 -11.18 4.35
C ILE A 42 9.98 -12.19 3.81
N GLU A 43 9.52 -13.41 3.58
CA GLU A 43 10.24 -14.41 2.81
C GLU A 43 9.81 -14.31 1.35
N GLY A 44 10.78 -14.17 0.44
CA GLY A 44 10.53 -14.19 -1.00
C GLY A 44 10.05 -15.56 -1.45
N LYS A 45 9.03 -15.60 -2.32
CA LYS A 45 8.61 -16.80 -3.05
C LYS A 45 8.70 -16.55 -4.55
N SER A 46 8.94 -17.61 -5.32
CA SER A 46 9.21 -17.59 -6.76
C SER A 46 8.03 -17.21 -7.66
N TYR A 47 6.95 -16.62 -7.12
CA TYR A 47 5.74 -16.35 -7.86
C TYR A 47 5.24 -14.92 -7.60
N THR A 48 4.95 -14.22 -8.69
CA THR A 48 4.57 -12.80 -8.71
C THR A 48 3.15 -12.68 -9.29
N PRO A 49 2.09 -12.94 -8.49
CA PRO A 49 0.70 -12.86 -8.93
C PRO A 49 0.25 -11.38 -9.09
N MET A 50 0.81 -10.69 -10.09
CA MET A 50 0.65 -9.26 -10.31
C MET A 50 -0.82 -8.84 -10.43
N ALA A 51 -1.61 -9.59 -11.20
CA ALA A 51 -3.04 -9.29 -11.38
C ALA A 51 -3.81 -9.30 -10.04
N ALA A 52 -3.51 -10.27 -9.16
CA ALA A 52 -4.11 -10.32 -7.82
C ALA A 52 -3.64 -9.13 -6.97
N GLY A 53 -2.37 -8.74 -7.08
CA GLY A 53 -1.81 -7.55 -6.42
C GLY A 53 -2.52 -6.27 -6.84
N LEU A 54 -2.62 -6.02 -8.14
CA LEU A 54 -3.26 -4.83 -8.69
C LEU A 54 -4.74 -4.75 -8.34
N LYS A 55 -5.46 -5.88 -8.36
CA LYS A 55 -6.85 -5.92 -7.87
C LYS A 55 -6.93 -5.49 -6.40
N LYS A 56 -6.02 -5.98 -5.55
CA LYS A 56 -5.97 -5.62 -4.13
C LYS A 56 -5.63 -4.16 -3.89
N VAL A 57 -4.71 -3.61 -4.69
CA VAL A 57 -4.36 -2.18 -4.68
C VAL A 57 -5.59 -1.34 -5.01
N SER A 58 -6.31 -1.68 -6.09
CA SER A 58 -7.52 -0.96 -6.50
C SER A 58 -8.61 -0.98 -5.43
N GLU A 59 -8.86 -2.14 -4.81
CA GLU A 59 -9.79 -2.28 -3.69
C GLU A 59 -9.39 -1.39 -2.50
N LEU A 60 -8.10 -1.36 -2.16
CA LEU A 60 -7.58 -0.57 -1.03
C LEU A 60 -7.70 0.94 -1.30
N ILE A 61 -7.33 1.38 -2.50
CA ILE A 61 -7.47 2.79 -2.93
C ILE A 61 -8.94 3.19 -2.87
N ARG A 62 -9.86 2.34 -3.34
CA ARG A 62 -11.30 2.61 -3.27
C ARG A 62 -11.75 2.84 -1.83
N VAL A 63 -11.29 2.01 -0.89
CA VAL A 63 -11.63 2.15 0.53
C VAL A 63 -11.05 3.43 1.15
N GLU A 64 -9.81 3.80 0.84
CA GLU A 64 -9.25 5.06 1.38
C GLU A 64 -9.90 6.30 0.75
N LYS A 65 -10.26 6.28 -0.54
CA LYS A 65 -11.01 7.37 -1.19
C LYS A 65 -12.41 7.58 -0.61
N LEU A 66 -13.03 6.52 -0.06
CA LEU A 66 -14.30 6.65 0.66
C LEU A 66 -14.13 7.38 2.00
N LYS A 67 -12.94 7.31 2.63
CA LYS A 67 -12.63 8.00 3.89
C LYS A 67 -12.21 9.45 3.67
N ASP A 68 -11.40 9.68 2.63
CA ASP A 68 -10.95 11.02 2.24
C ASP A 68 -10.89 11.11 0.71
N ARG A 69 -11.76 11.94 0.14
CA ARG A 69 -11.85 12.12 -1.31
C ARG A 69 -10.67 12.89 -1.91
N ASN A 70 -9.90 13.59 -1.07
CA ASN A 70 -8.75 14.38 -1.50
C ASN A 70 -7.45 13.57 -1.55
N ILE A 71 -7.46 12.30 -1.12
CA ILE A 71 -6.27 11.46 -1.15
C ILE A 71 -5.77 11.25 -2.58
N ILE A 72 -4.47 11.44 -2.77
CA ILE A 72 -3.77 11.18 -4.03
C ILE A 72 -3.02 9.84 -3.87
N PRO A 73 -3.56 8.73 -4.39
CA PRO A 73 -2.91 7.43 -4.27
C PRO A 73 -1.69 7.35 -5.19
N ILE A 74 -0.55 6.97 -4.62
CA ILE A 74 0.68 6.65 -5.35
C ILE A 74 0.98 5.17 -5.14
N VAL A 75 1.22 4.44 -6.22
CA VAL A 75 1.49 3.00 -6.18
C VAL A 75 2.90 2.74 -6.68
N PHE A 76 3.73 2.19 -5.80
CA PHE A 76 5.05 1.67 -6.16
C PHE A 76 4.95 0.15 -6.32
N ILE A 77 5.41 -0.36 -7.46
CA ILE A 77 5.44 -1.79 -7.74
C ILE A 77 6.91 -2.18 -7.86
N CYS A 78 7.33 -3.15 -7.05
CA CYS A 78 8.64 -3.77 -7.13
C CYS A 78 8.43 -5.25 -7.47
N SER A 79 8.93 -5.65 -8.63
CA SER A 79 9.01 -7.04 -9.09
C SER A 79 10.47 -7.31 -9.43
N ASP A 80 10.87 -8.58 -9.38
CA ASP A 80 12.06 -9.04 -10.08
C ASP A 80 11.97 -8.75 -11.59
#